data_AF-A0A7Y2CCQ3-F1
#
_entry.id   AF-A0A7Y2CCQ3-F1
#
_cell.length_a   1.000
_cell.length_b   1.000
_cell.length_c   1.000
_cell.angle_alpha   90.00
_cell.angle_beta   90.00
_cell.angle_gamma   90.00
#
_symmetry.space_group_name_H-M   'P 1'
#
loop_
_entity.id
_entity.type
_entity.pdbx_description
1 polymer ?
#
loop_
_entity_poly.entity_id
_entity_poly.type
_entity_poly.pdbx_seq_one_letter_code
_entity_poly.pdbx_strand_id
1 'polypeptide(L)'
;MLRIMKALLIFSVAAWGFVGVQGNFEDFGGTLGALEATTSMATVPDMQDHWKATTNPIVIWLGALFIIGGKITTGALCALGAANMWQARKSDAAAFNASKKLGLAGCAVAFFMLFTGWIIIAESWFYLWNSDALRDVSLGAAHRYAMFIGIIAVFVGLADE
;
A
#
# COMPACT_ATOMS: atom_id res chain seq x y z
N MET A 1 0.26 -24.26 -14.29
CA MET A 1 -0.75 -23.19 -14.41
C MET A 1 -0.78 -22.29 -13.17
N LEU A 2 -0.96 -22.83 -11.96
CA LEU A 2 -0.99 -22.05 -10.71
C LEU A 2 0.27 -21.20 -10.47
N ARG A 3 1.47 -21.74 -10.72
CA ARG A 3 2.74 -21.00 -10.61
C ARG A 3 2.80 -19.74 -11.47
N ILE A 4 2.24 -19.82 -12.69
CA ILE A 4 2.13 -18.67 -13.60
C ILE A 4 1.14 -17.65 -13.05
N MET A 5 -0.03 -18.09 -12.57
CA MET A 5 -1.02 -17.21 -11.94
C MET A 5 -0.44 -16.47 -10.74
N LYS A 6 0.27 -17.18 -9.85
CA LYS A 6 0.97 -16.57 -8.70
C LYS A 6 1.96 -15.50 -9.15
N ALA A 7 2.76 -15.75 -10.20
CA ALA A 7 3.71 -14.77 -10.72
C ALA A 7 3.02 -13.54 -11.31
N LEU A 8 1.93 -13.73 -12.07
CA LEU A 8 1.15 -12.64 -12.66
C LEU A 8 0.43 -11.79 -11.60
N LEU A 9 -0.06 -12.41 -10.51
CA LEU A 9 -0.65 -11.67 -9.40
C LEU A 9 0.38 -10.85 -8.62
N ILE A 10 1.59 -11.38 -8.40
CA ILE A 10 2.68 -10.56 -7.82
C ILE A 10 3.05 -9.42 -8.78
N PHE A 11 3.07 -9.66 -10.09
CA PHE A 11 3.32 -8.61 -11.08
C PHE A 11 2.24 -7.53 -11.06
N SER A 12 0.96 -7.86 -10.86
CA SER A 12 -0.10 -6.85 -10.75
C SER A 12 0.03 -5.99 -9.51
N VAL A 13 0.53 -6.53 -8.39
CA VAL A 13 0.88 -5.73 -7.19
C VAL A 13 2.06 -4.80 -7.49
N ALA A 14 3.05 -5.26 -8.27
CA ALA A 14 4.14 -4.40 -8.70
C ALA A 14 3.64 -3.22 -9.56
N ALA A 15 2.75 -3.50 -10.51
CA ALA A 15 2.12 -2.48 -11.34
C ALA A 15 1.30 -1.49 -10.51
N TRP A 16 0.54 -1.95 -9.51
CA TRP A 16 -0.16 -1.06 -8.57
C TRP A 16 0.81 -0.12 -7.85
N GLY A 17 1.97 -0.62 -7.41
CA GLY A 17 3.01 0.20 -6.79
C GLY A 17 3.51 1.29 -7.73
N PHE A 18 3.96 0.94 -8.94
CA PHE A 18 4.54 1.90 -9.88
C PHE A 18 3.52 2.90 -10.46
N VAL A 19 2.34 2.44 -10.88
CA VAL A 19 1.26 3.34 -11.33
C VAL A 19 0.86 4.28 -10.19
N GLY A 20 0.81 3.78 -8.95
CA GLY A 20 0.54 4.59 -7.79
C GLY A 20 1.60 5.65 -7.52
N VAL A 21 2.89 5.36 -7.74
CA VAL A 21 3.99 6.33 -7.60
C VAL A 21 3.91 7.39 -8.69
N GLN A 22 3.66 6.99 -9.94
CA GLN A 22 3.47 7.92 -11.04
C GLN A 22 2.36 8.92 -10.72
N GLY A 23 1.19 8.43 -10.29
CA GLY A 23 0.07 9.31 -9.92
C GLY A 23 0.41 10.25 -8.75
N ASN A 24 1.21 9.81 -7.78
CA ASN A 24 1.66 10.69 -6.69
C ASN A 24 2.61 11.79 -7.16
N PHE A 25 3.43 11.55 -8.20
CA PHE A 25 4.30 12.58 -8.75
C PHE A 25 3.57 13.52 -9.72
N GLU A 26 2.63 13.01 -10.50
CA GLU A 26 1.78 13.81 -11.40
C GLU A 26 0.91 14.78 -10.61
N ASP A 27 0.33 14.34 -9.49
CA ASP A 27 -0.43 15.19 -8.57
C ASP A 27 0.17 15.18 -7.16
N PHE A 28 1.39 15.71 -7.07
CA PHE A 28 2.06 15.83 -5.77
C PHE A 28 1.36 16.83 -4.84
N GLY A 29 0.74 17.87 -5.40
CA GLY A 29 -0.09 18.81 -4.66
C GLY A 29 -1.28 18.13 -3.99
N GLY A 30 -2.02 17.30 -4.73
CA GLY A 30 -3.10 16.48 -4.16
C GLY A 30 -2.61 15.47 -3.13
N THR A 31 -1.41 14.90 -3.32
CA THR A 31 -0.79 14.01 -2.32
C THR A 31 -0.56 14.71 -0.98
N LEU A 32 0.06 15.90 -1.00
CA LEU A 32 0.26 16.70 0.20
C LEU A 32 -1.07 17.20 0.78
N GLY A 33 -2.00 17.62 -0.08
CA GLY A 33 -3.32 18.12 0.33
C GLY A 33 -4.16 17.05 1.03
N ALA A 34 -4.14 15.80 0.58
CA ALA A 34 -4.83 14.70 1.26
C ALA A 34 -4.27 14.43 2.67
N LEU A 35 -2.94 14.54 2.82
CA LEU A 35 -2.27 14.39 4.11
C LEU A 35 -2.59 15.57 5.04
N GLU A 36 -2.54 16.80 4.53
CA GLU A 36 -2.93 17.98 5.30
C GLU A 36 -4.40 17.94 5.72
N ALA A 37 -5.31 17.56 4.82
CA ALA A 37 -6.73 17.44 5.14
C ALA A 37 -6.99 16.36 6.21
N THR A 38 -6.17 15.30 6.21
CA THR A 38 -6.20 14.27 7.25
C THR A 38 -5.65 14.80 8.59
N THR A 39 -4.44 15.36 8.60
CA THR A 39 -3.74 15.71 9.84
C THR A 39 -4.31 16.96 10.50
N SER A 40 -4.86 17.88 9.72
CA SER A 40 -5.55 19.08 10.23
C SER A 40 -6.87 18.75 10.91
N MET A 41 -7.44 17.56 10.65
CA MET A 41 -8.76 17.16 11.13
C MET A 41 -9.89 18.14 10.75
N ALA A 42 -9.66 19.02 9.78
CA ALA A 42 -10.56 20.13 9.45
C ALA A 42 -11.92 19.64 8.92
N THR A 43 -11.94 18.48 8.28
CA THR A 43 -13.13 17.84 7.71
C THR A 43 -13.81 16.86 8.67
N VAL A 44 -13.35 16.79 9.92
CA VAL A 44 -13.95 15.99 10.99
C VAL A 44 -14.79 16.93 11.87
N PRO A 45 -16.08 16.62 12.12
CA PRO A 45 -16.95 17.47 12.93
C PRO A 45 -16.37 17.78 14.31
N ASP A 46 -16.38 19.06 14.69
CA ASP A 46 -15.95 19.58 16.00
C ASP A 46 -14.50 19.24 16.42
N MET A 47 -13.61 18.97 15.47
CA MET A 47 -12.24 18.50 15.74
C MET A 47 -11.11 19.43 15.26
N GLN A 48 -11.42 20.61 14.70
CA GLN A 48 -10.38 21.50 14.16
C GLN A 48 -9.38 21.99 15.23
N ASP A 49 -9.87 22.27 16.44
CA ASP A 49 -9.05 22.71 17.58
C ASP A 49 -8.59 21.53 18.48
N HIS A 50 -8.76 20.30 18.01
CA HIS A 50 -8.39 19.11 18.78
C HIS A 50 -6.86 19.04 18.95
N TRP A 51 -6.37 18.62 20.12
CA TRP A 51 -4.92 18.62 20.43
C TRP A 51 -4.04 17.77 19.51
N LYS A 52 -4.65 16.85 18.74
CA LYS A 52 -3.96 16.03 17.73
C LYS A 52 -3.87 16.72 16.36
N ALA A 53 -4.73 17.70 16.09
CA ALA A 53 -4.80 18.37 14.80
C ALA A 53 -3.50 19.12 14.53
N THR A 54 -2.97 18.97 13.32
CA THR A 54 -1.72 19.62 12.91
C THR A 54 -1.65 19.87 11.42
N THR A 55 -1.16 21.05 11.06
CA THR A 55 -0.77 21.45 9.70
C THR A 55 0.76 21.53 9.56
N ASN A 56 1.51 20.90 10.48
CA ASN A 56 2.96 20.95 10.46
C ASN A 56 3.50 20.34 9.13
N PRO A 57 4.22 21.12 8.32
CA PRO A 57 4.68 20.66 7.01
C PRO A 57 5.60 19.44 7.13
N ILE A 58 6.38 19.30 8.20
CA ILE A 58 7.26 18.15 8.40
C ILE A 58 6.45 16.85 8.50
N VAL A 59 5.33 16.87 9.23
CA VAL A 59 4.44 15.69 9.38
C VAL A 59 3.85 15.31 8.01
N ILE A 60 3.39 16.30 7.27
CA ILE A 60 2.82 16.12 5.92
C ILE A 60 3.87 15.53 4.97
N TRP A 61 5.07 16.10 4.94
CA TRP A 61 6.17 15.59 4.11
C TRP A 61 6.61 14.17 4.49
N LEU A 62 6.70 13.85 5.79
CA LEU A 62 7.01 12.50 6.24
C LEU A 62 5.92 11.50 5.82
N GLY A 63 4.64 11.89 5.88
CA GLY A 63 3.54 11.09 5.36
C GLY A 63 3.66 10.83 3.85
N ALA A 64 4.02 11.86 3.08
CA ALA A 64 4.19 11.74 1.63
C ALA A 64 5.35 10.80 1.28
N LEU A 65 6.49 10.96 1.95
CA LEU A 65 7.66 10.09 1.79
C LEU A 65 7.36 8.65 2.20
N PHE A 66 6.57 8.44 3.27
CA PHE A 66 6.14 7.12 3.69
C PHE A 66 5.29 6.43 2.61
N ILE A 67 4.31 7.14 2.04
CA ILE A 67 3.44 6.61 0.98
C ILE A 67 4.23 6.31 -0.29
N ILE A 68 5.00 7.27 -0.79
CA ILE A 68 5.74 7.12 -2.05
C ILE A 68 6.85 6.07 -1.89
N GLY A 69 7.61 6.13 -0.80
CA GLY A 69 8.66 5.16 -0.50
C GLY A 69 8.14 3.74 -0.33
N GLY A 70 6.99 3.57 0.34
CA GLY A 70 6.32 2.28 0.46
C GLY A 70 5.84 1.72 -0.88
N LYS A 71 5.27 2.55 -1.75
CA LYS A 71 4.87 2.13 -3.11
C LYS A 71 6.07 1.79 -3.99
N ILE A 72 7.14 2.57 -3.97
CA ILE A 72 8.39 2.28 -4.72
C ILE A 72 8.96 0.94 -4.26
N THR A 73 9.07 0.75 -2.95
CA THR A 73 9.65 -0.47 -2.36
C THR A 73 8.78 -1.69 -2.68
N THR A 74 7.45 -1.55 -2.58
CA THR A 74 6.49 -2.58 -3.02
C THR A 74 6.70 -2.92 -4.49
N GLY A 75 6.68 -1.91 -5.36
CA GLY A 75 6.82 -2.07 -6.80
C GLY A 75 8.10 -2.82 -7.17
N ALA A 76 9.24 -2.41 -6.61
CA ALA A 76 10.53 -3.02 -6.86
C ALA A 76 10.59 -4.48 -6.37
N LEU A 77 10.19 -4.73 -5.12
CA LEU A 77 10.23 -6.09 -4.54
C LEU A 77 9.27 -7.05 -5.26
N CYS A 78 8.06 -6.60 -5.57
CA CYS A 78 7.10 -7.40 -6.31
C CYS A 78 7.54 -7.62 -7.76
N ALA A 79 8.14 -6.64 -8.45
CA ALA A 79 8.65 -6.83 -9.80
C ALA A 79 9.78 -7.89 -9.84
N LEU A 80 10.74 -7.77 -8.93
CA LEU A 80 11.82 -8.77 -8.79
C LEU A 80 11.27 -10.15 -8.39
N GLY A 81 10.31 -10.19 -7.47
CA GLY A 81 9.63 -11.41 -7.07
C GLY A 81 8.89 -12.09 -8.22
N ALA A 82 8.13 -11.34 -9.02
CA ALA A 82 7.46 -11.84 -10.20
C ALA A 82 8.45 -12.39 -11.23
N ALA A 83 9.57 -11.69 -11.46
CA ALA A 83 10.63 -12.15 -12.37
C ALA A 83 11.27 -13.45 -11.89
N ASN A 84 11.56 -13.58 -10.59
CA ASN A 84 12.11 -14.79 -9.99
C ASN A 84 11.13 -15.98 -10.11
N MET A 85 9.85 -15.75 -9.77
CA MET A 85 8.80 -16.76 -9.90
C MET A 85 8.59 -17.19 -11.34
N TRP A 86 8.65 -16.24 -12.29
CA TRP A 86 8.55 -16.56 -13.71
C TRP A 86 9.69 -17.47 -14.14
N GLN A 87 10.93 -17.16 -13.77
CA GLN A 87 12.10 -18.00 -14.10
C GLN A 87 11.98 -19.40 -13.49
N ALA A 88 11.58 -19.49 -12.21
CA ALA A 88 11.45 -20.75 -11.49
C ALA A 88 10.16 -21.55 -11.81
N ARG A 89 9.28 -21.08 -12.70
CA ARG A 89 7.95 -21.67 -12.93
C ARG A 89 7.96 -23.14 -13.37
N LYS A 90 9.06 -23.61 -13.96
CA LYS A 90 9.28 -25.00 -14.41
C LYS A 90 10.27 -25.79 -13.53
N SER A 91 10.79 -25.16 -12.47
CA SER A 91 11.71 -25.81 -11.52
C SER A 91 10.96 -26.75 -10.57
N ASP A 92 11.67 -27.44 -9.69
CA ASP A 92 11.03 -28.19 -8.61
C ASP A 92 10.25 -27.28 -7.64
N ALA A 93 9.45 -27.91 -6.78
CA ALA A 93 8.59 -27.22 -5.83
C ALA A 93 9.38 -26.37 -4.82
N ALA A 94 10.51 -26.88 -4.32
CA ALA A 94 11.34 -26.19 -3.35
C ALA A 94 11.91 -24.88 -3.93
N ALA A 95 12.45 -24.94 -5.15
CA ALA A 95 12.97 -23.78 -5.87
C ALA A 95 11.87 -22.74 -6.14
N PHE A 96 10.68 -23.18 -6.58
CA PHE A 96 9.57 -22.25 -6.79
C PHE A 96 9.09 -21.61 -5.48
N ASN A 97 8.98 -22.37 -4.40
CA ASN A 97 8.60 -21.83 -3.09
C ASN A 97 9.59 -20.77 -2.60
N ALA A 98 10.90 -21.00 -2.77
CA ALA A 98 11.93 -20.01 -2.42
C ALA A 98 11.82 -18.73 -3.28
N SER A 99 11.47 -18.85 -4.56
CA SER A 99 11.39 -17.71 -5.49
C SER A 99 10.34 -16.66 -5.11
N LYS A 100 9.33 -17.03 -4.31
CA LYS A 100 8.23 -16.15 -3.88
C LYS A 100 8.65 -15.07 -2.89
N LYS A 101 9.78 -15.25 -2.20
CA LYS A 101 10.17 -14.47 -1.01
C LYS A 101 10.12 -12.96 -1.24
N LEU A 102 10.68 -12.46 -2.35
CA LEU A 102 10.68 -11.03 -2.66
C LEU A 102 9.27 -10.51 -2.97
N GLY A 103 8.48 -11.28 -3.71
CA GLY A 103 7.10 -10.93 -4.03
C GLY A 103 6.24 -10.76 -2.77
N LEU A 104 6.34 -11.72 -1.85
CA LEU A 104 5.64 -11.68 -0.57
C LEU A 104 6.15 -10.57 0.34
N ALA A 105 7.46 -10.28 0.34
CA ALA A 105 8.02 -9.14 1.07
C ALA A 105 7.46 -7.81 0.55
N GLY A 106 7.34 -7.65 -0.77
CA GLY A 106 6.71 -6.47 -1.37
C GLY A 106 5.25 -6.33 -0.98
N CYS A 107 4.47 -7.42 -0.99
CA CYS A 107 3.09 -7.40 -0.50
C CYS A 107 3.01 -7.02 0.98
N ALA A 108 3.94 -7.49 1.81
CA ALA A 108 3.99 -7.13 3.23
C ALA A 108 4.29 -5.64 3.44
N VAL A 109 5.20 -5.04 2.64
CA VAL A 109 5.48 -3.60 2.67
C VAL A 109 4.22 -2.80 2.31
N ALA A 110 3.53 -3.18 1.23
CA ALA A 110 2.29 -2.52 0.83
C ALA A 110 1.21 -2.60 1.90
N PHE A 111 1.02 -3.80 2.46
CA PHE A 111 0.05 -4.03 3.52
C PHE A 111 0.37 -3.20 4.76
N PHE A 112 1.63 -3.21 5.21
CA PHE A 112 2.08 -2.41 6.34
C PHE A 112 1.86 -0.92 6.11
N MET A 113 2.22 -0.41 4.93
CA MET A 113 2.04 1.00 4.57
C MET A 113 0.57 1.40 4.58
N LEU A 114 -0.30 0.62 3.92
CA LEU A 114 -1.73 0.90 3.82
C LEU A 114 -2.43 0.78 5.19
N PHE A 115 -2.16 -0.31 5.91
CA PHE A 115 -2.77 -0.56 7.20
C PHE A 115 -2.30 0.46 8.25
N THR A 116 -0.99 0.66 8.38
CA THR A 116 -0.45 1.58 9.39
C THR A 116 -0.77 3.04 9.03
N GLY A 117 -0.56 3.44 7.77
CA GLY A 117 -0.76 4.82 7.34
C GLY A 117 -2.23 5.24 7.33
N TRP A 118 -3.09 4.48 6.66
CA TRP A 118 -4.48 4.88 6.48
C TRP A 118 -5.42 4.36 7.57
N ILE A 119 -5.20 3.16 8.11
CA ILE A 119 -6.15 2.57 9.07
C ILE A 119 -5.78 2.91 10.51
N ILE A 120 -4.50 2.76 10.89
CA ILE A 120 -4.07 3.11 12.25
C ILE A 120 -3.95 4.63 12.39
N ILE A 121 -3.17 5.28 11.53
CA ILE A 121 -2.87 6.72 11.69
C ILE A 121 -4.03 7.59 11.19
N ALA A 122 -4.42 7.50 9.92
CA ALA A 122 -5.46 8.40 9.39
C ALA A 122 -6.83 8.12 10.02
N GLU A 123 -7.32 6.88 9.91
CA GLU A 123 -8.64 6.51 10.42
C GLU A 123 -8.70 6.60 11.94
N SER A 124 -7.85 5.89 12.68
CA SER A 124 -8.00 5.80 14.14
C SER A 124 -7.43 7.00 14.90
N TRP A 125 -6.21 7.46 14.55
CA TRP A 125 -5.57 8.56 15.30
C TRP A 125 -6.15 9.94 14.94
N PHE A 126 -6.33 10.22 13.65
CA PHE A 126 -6.91 11.48 13.14
C PHE A 126 -8.42 11.43 12.89
N TYR A 127 -9.09 10.36 13.31
CA TYR A 127 -10.56 10.22 13.23
C TYR A 127 -11.12 10.39 11.81
N LEU A 128 -10.34 10.01 10.78
CA LEU A 128 -10.77 10.17 9.38
C LEU A 128 -12.06 9.39 9.06
N TRP A 129 -12.39 8.34 9.82
CA TRP A 129 -13.68 7.65 9.69
C TRP A 129 -14.88 8.57 9.93
N ASN A 130 -14.73 9.61 10.73
CA ASN A 130 -15.80 10.56 11.03
C ASN A 130 -15.84 11.74 10.04
N SER A 131 -15.00 11.73 8.99
CA SER A 131 -15.04 12.73 7.94
C SER A 131 -15.89 12.26 6.76
N ASP A 132 -17.04 12.90 6.52
CA ASP A 132 -17.87 12.60 5.35
C ASP A 132 -17.15 12.87 4.02
N ALA A 133 -16.26 13.87 4.00
CA ALA A 133 -15.52 14.25 2.79
C ALA A 133 -14.41 13.26 2.43
N LEU A 134 -13.75 12.65 3.42
CA LEU A 134 -12.52 11.87 3.21
C LEU A 134 -12.66 10.37 3.46
N ARG A 135 -13.66 9.95 4.24
CA ARG A 135 -13.84 8.53 4.63
C ARG A 135 -13.83 7.60 3.41
N ASP A 136 -14.71 7.82 2.45
CA ASP A 136 -14.87 6.85 1.35
C ASP A 136 -13.75 6.96 0.30
N VAL A 137 -13.30 8.17 -0.01
CA VAL A 137 -12.25 8.41 -1.01
C VAL A 137 -10.88 7.94 -0.54
N SER A 138 -10.56 8.08 0.74
CA SER A 138 -9.27 7.68 1.31
C SER A 138 -9.32 6.28 1.90
N LEU A 139 -10.20 6.04 2.89
CA LEU A 139 -10.24 4.76 3.61
C LEU A 139 -10.84 3.65 2.75
N GLY A 140 -11.83 3.95 1.93
CA GLY A 140 -12.42 2.97 1.00
C GLY A 140 -11.41 2.47 -0.04
N ALA A 141 -10.49 3.33 -0.50
CA ALA A 141 -9.39 2.92 -1.36
C ALA A 141 -8.35 2.10 -0.60
N ALA A 142 -7.91 2.57 0.57
CA ALA A 142 -6.89 1.89 1.39
C ALA A 142 -7.31 0.48 1.80
N HIS A 143 -8.54 0.31 2.31
CA HIS A 143 -9.10 -1.00 2.67
C HIS A 143 -9.11 -1.96 1.48
N ARG A 144 -9.63 -1.50 0.33
CA ARG A 144 -9.73 -2.32 -0.87
C ARG A 144 -8.35 -2.80 -1.33
N TYR A 145 -7.35 -1.91 -1.39
CA TYR A 145 -6.01 -2.29 -1.80
C TYR A 145 -5.34 -3.23 -0.79
N ALA A 146 -5.44 -2.93 0.50
CA ALA A 146 -4.86 -3.79 1.54
C ALA A 146 -5.47 -5.20 1.51
N MET A 147 -6.79 -5.31 1.34
CA MET A 147 -7.48 -6.60 1.25
C MET A 147 -7.07 -7.39 0.01
N PHE A 148 -7.10 -6.78 -1.18
CA PHE A 148 -6.69 -7.50 -2.40
C PHE A 148 -5.23 -7.94 -2.36
N ILE A 149 -4.32 -7.06 -1.90
CA ILE A 149 -2.90 -7.39 -1.76
C ILE A 149 -2.70 -8.49 -0.71
N GLY A 150 -3.41 -8.43 0.42
CA GLY A 150 -3.37 -9.45 1.46
C GLY A 150 -3.84 -10.82 0.96
N ILE A 151 -4.96 -10.87 0.23
CA ILE A 151 -5.48 -12.10 -0.38
C ILE A 151 -4.49 -12.66 -1.40
N ILE A 152 -3.92 -11.81 -2.26
CA ILE A 152 -2.87 -12.21 -3.21
C ILE A 152 -1.66 -12.80 -2.46
N ALA A 153 -1.21 -12.15 -1.39
CA ALA A 153 -0.08 -12.63 -0.60
C ALA A 153 -0.36 -14.01 0.03
N VAL A 154 -1.56 -14.21 0.58
CA VAL A 154 -1.97 -15.52 1.13
C VAL A 154 -1.97 -16.58 0.03
N PHE A 155 -2.64 -16.33 -1.09
CA PHE A 155 -2.72 -17.28 -2.21
C PHE A 155 -1.34 -17.64 -2.77
N VAL A 156 -0.47 -16.64 -2.98
CA VAL A 156 0.90 -16.85 -3.45
C VAL A 156 1.74 -17.61 -2.40
N GLY A 157 1.54 -17.29 -1.12
CA GLY A 157 2.23 -17.87 0.02
C GLY A 157 1.91 -19.34 0.28
N LEU A 158 0.76 -19.84 -0.19
CA LEU A 158 0.47 -21.28 -0.15
C LEU A 158 1.59 -22.07 -0.83
N ALA A 159 2.06 -23.13 -0.16
CA ALA A 159 3.12 -23.99 -0.65
C ALA A 159 2.72 -24.61 -1.99
N ASP A 160 3.68 -24.70 -2.91
CA ASP A 160 3.55 -25.55 -4.09
C ASP A 160 4.15 -26.92 -3.76
N GLU A 161 3.49 -27.98 -4.21
CA GLU A 161 3.96 -29.38 -4.20
C GLU A 161 4.58 -29.77 -5.55
#